data_AF-A0A7Y2E580-F1
#
_entry.id   AF-A0A7Y2E580-F1
#
_cell.length_a   1.000
_cell.length_b   1.000
_cell.length_c   1.000
_cell.angle_alpha   90.00
_cell.angle_beta   90.00
_cell.angle_gamma   90.00
#
_symmetry.space_group_name_H-M   'P 1'
#
loop_
_entity.id
_entity.type
_entity.pdbx_description
1 polymer ?
#
loop_
_entity_poly.entity_id
_entity_poly.type
_entity_poly.pdbx_seq_one_letter_code
_entity_poly.pdbx_strand_id
1 'polypeptide(L)'
;MQDAPHRTGTEPEPKNTEQLALDPSIVEGELDSGLRYLIRRNDRPDNRAELRLVLDAGSILENPDQLGLAHFAEHMAFNGTAEFPEQA
;
A
#
# COMPACT_ATOMS: atom_id res chain seq x y z
N MET A 1 28.99 44.66 23.12
CA MET A 1 27.67 44.02 22.92
C MET A 1 27.98 42.57 22.56
N GLN A 2 27.59 41.65 23.43
CA GLN A 2 28.10 40.28 23.50
C GLN A 2 27.59 39.42 22.34
N ASP A 3 28.50 38.72 21.68
CA ASP A 3 28.19 37.57 20.83
C ASP A 3 27.60 36.46 21.72
N ALA A 4 26.35 36.07 21.43
CA ALA A 4 25.70 34.97 22.12
C ALA A 4 26.34 33.63 21.68
N PRO A 5 26.62 32.69 22.61
CA PRO A 5 27.22 31.42 22.24
C PRO A 5 26.20 30.57 21.47
N HIS A 6 26.60 30.11 20.29
CA HIS A 6 25.92 29.09 19.53
C HIS A 6 25.84 27.82 20.40
N ARG A 7 24.62 27.44 20.83
CA ARG A 7 24.42 26.15 21.50
C ARG A 7 24.64 25.05 20.46
N THR A 8 25.83 24.44 20.43
CA THR A 8 26.05 23.13 19.84
C THR A 8 25.37 22.09 20.71
N GLY A 9 24.04 21.96 20.55
CA GLY A 9 23.28 20.84 21.07
C GLY A 9 23.47 19.64 20.14
N THR A 10 24.50 18.83 20.37
CA THR A 10 24.52 17.42 19.95
C THR A 10 23.79 16.59 21.00
N GLU A 11 22.50 16.87 21.18
CA GLU A 11 21.59 16.00 21.90
C GLU A 11 20.86 15.18 20.82
N PRO A 12 20.96 13.84 20.82
CA PRO A 12 20.24 13.04 19.84
C PRO A 12 18.74 13.28 20.07
N GLU A 13 18.08 13.85 19.06
CA GLU A 13 16.62 13.93 18.99
C GLU A 13 16.03 12.60 19.46
N PRO A 14 15.09 12.58 20.42
CA PRO A 14 14.46 11.34 20.85
C PRO A 14 13.77 10.74 19.63
N LYS A 15 14.31 9.65 19.11
CA LYS A 15 13.64 8.86 18.09
C LYS A 15 12.37 8.34 18.74
N ASN A 16 11.25 8.95 18.38
CA ASN A 16 9.95 8.43 18.77
C ASN A 16 9.76 7.07 18.07
N THR A 17 10.13 6.01 18.77
CA THR A 17 10.01 4.61 18.33
C THR A 17 8.60 4.07 18.54
N GLU A 18 7.65 4.88 19.02
CA GLU A 18 6.26 4.48 19.11
C GLU A 18 5.64 4.48 17.70
N GLN A 19 5.58 3.28 17.14
CA GLN A 19 4.87 3.02 15.90
C GLN A 19 3.40 3.34 16.13
N LEU A 20 2.84 4.25 15.33
CA LEU A 20 1.43 4.62 15.43
C LEU A 20 0.57 3.38 15.25
N ALA A 21 -0.29 3.12 16.24
CA ALA A 21 -1.23 2.01 16.18
C ALA A 21 -2.22 2.20 15.03
N LEU A 22 -2.60 1.09 14.40
CA LEU A 22 -3.67 1.06 13.41
C LEU A 22 -5.01 1.39 14.08
N ASP A 23 -5.96 1.93 13.30
CA ASP A 23 -7.34 2.13 13.76
C ASP A 23 -7.92 0.80 14.28
N PRO A 24 -8.36 0.71 15.55
CA PRO A 24 -8.88 -0.54 16.13
C PRO A 24 -10.13 -1.10 15.43
N SER A 25 -10.80 -0.31 14.59
CA SER A 25 -11.91 -0.78 13.74
C SER A 25 -11.46 -1.60 12.54
N ILE A 26 -10.16 -1.66 12.26
CA ILE A 26 -9.58 -2.44 11.18
C ILE A 26 -9.23 -3.83 11.71
N VAL A 27 -9.77 -4.86 11.04
CA VAL A 27 -9.33 -6.25 11.20
C VAL A 27 -8.21 -6.49 10.21
N GLU A 28 -7.03 -6.82 10.71
CA GLU A 28 -5.86 -7.18 9.91
C GLU A 28 -5.50 -8.65 10.09
N GLY A 29 -4.82 -9.22 9.10
CA GLY A 29 -4.27 -10.57 9.19
C GLY A 29 -3.50 -10.97 7.95
N GLU A 30 -3.00 -12.20 7.98
CA GLU A 30 -2.27 -12.84 6.90
C GLU A 30 -2.77 -14.28 6.76
N LEU A 31 -3.05 -14.69 5.53
CA LEU A 31 -3.40 -16.08 5.21
C LEU A 31 -2.13 -16.94 5.14
N ASP A 32 -2.27 -18.27 5.23
CA ASP A 32 -1.15 -19.22 5.08
C ASP A 32 -0.39 -19.07 3.75
N SER A 33 -1.04 -18.49 2.73
CA SER A 33 -0.41 -18.17 1.43
C SER A 33 0.48 -16.92 1.45
N GLY A 34 0.56 -16.20 2.57
CA GLY A 34 1.23 -14.90 2.70
C GLY A 34 0.40 -13.70 2.25
N LEU A 35 -0.88 -13.89 1.88
CA LEU A 35 -1.74 -12.77 1.50
C LEU A 35 -2.18 -12.00 2.74
N ARG A 36 -1.75 -10.75 2.85
CA ARG A 36 -2.18 -9.83 3.90
C ARG A 36 -3.51 -9.19 3.52
N TYR A 37 -4.38 -8.99 4.51
CA TYR A 37 -5.67 -8.33 4.32
C TYR A 37 -5.94 -7.30 5.41
N LEU A 38 -6.69 -6.26 5.04
CA LEU A 38 -7.25 -5.26 5.94
C LEU A 38 -8.76 -5.16 5.65
N ILE A 39 -9.58 -5.30 6.68
CA ILE A 39 -11.04 -5.21 6.57
C ILE A 39 -11.52 -4.13 7.52
N ARG A 40 -12.32 -3.20 7.00
CA ARG A 40 -12.98 -2.17 7.80
C ARG A 40 -14.46 -2.12 7.45
N ARG A 41 -15.30 -2.12 8.49
CA ARG A 41 -16.73 -1.91 8.31
C ARG A 41 -16.99 -0.44 7.94
N ASN A 42 -17.76 -0.23 6.88
CA ASN A 42 -18.25 1.07 6.49
C ASN A 42 -19.74 0.98 6.17
N ASP A 43 -20.59 1.67 6.93
CA ASP A 43 -22.04 1.61 6.78
C ASP A 43 -22.57 2.60 5.71
N ARG A 44 -21.71 3.39 5.05
CA ARG A 44 -22.12 4.39 4.04
C ARG A 44 -21.19 4.43 2.82
N PRO A 45 -21.72 4.29 1.59
CA PRO A 45 -23.11 4.01 1.26
C PRO A 45 -23.54 2.61 1.71
N ASP A 46 -24.80 2.48 2.13
CA ASP A 46 -25.36 1.21 2.59
C ASP A 46 -25.47 0.21 1.42
N ASN A 47 -25.46 -1.09 1.72
CA ASN A 47 -25.53 -2.19 0.75
C ASN A 47 -24.45 -2.12 -0.33
N ARG A 48 -23.22 -1.76 0.05
CA ARG A 48 -22.04 -1.74 -0.81
C ARG A 48 -20.84 -2.33 -0.09
N ALA A 49 -20.00 -3.01 -0.85
CA ALA A 49 -18.66 -3.40 -0.44
C ALA A 49 -17.68 -2.85 -1.48
N GLU A 50 -16.55 -2.34 -1.00
CA GLU A 50 -15.42 -1.99 -1.85
C GLU A 50 -14.32 -3.02 -1.63
N LEU A 51 -13.82 -3.60 -2.72
CA LEU A 51 -12.73 -4.55 -2.69
C LEU A 51 -11.56 -3.96 -3.46
N ARG A 52 -10.37 -4.02 -2.85
CA ARG A 52 -9.12 -3.58 -3.48
C ARG A 52 -8.11 -4.71 -3.35
N LEU A 53 -7.51 -5.08 -4.48
CA LEU A 53 -6.33 -5.93 -4.51
C LEU A 53 -5.12 -5.02 -4.75
N VAL A 54 -4.18 -5.01 -3.82
CA VAL A 54 -2.93 -4.25 -3.95
C VAL A 54 -1.82 -5.23 -4.28
N LEU A 55 -1.13 -4.99 -5.39
CA LEU A 55 0.11 -5.65 -5.73
C LEU A 55 1.25 -4.69 -5.40
N ASP A 56 2.20 -5.14 -4.57
CA ASP A 56 3.42 -4.40 -4.25
C ASP A 56 4.44 -4.53 -5.40
N ALA A 57 3.99 -4.15 -6.60
CA ALA A 57 4.74 -4.18 -7.84
C ALA A 57 4.21 -3.11 -8.80
N GLY A 58 5.08 -2.53 -9.61
CA GLY A 58 4.72 -1.48 -10.58
C GLY A 58 5.88 -1.12 -11.50
N SER A 59 5.72 -0.06 -12.29
CA SER A 59 6.68 0.31 -13.34
C SER A 59 8.10 0.61 -12.85
N ILE A 60 8.28 1.01 -11.58
CA ILE A 60 9.60 1.22 -10.98
C ILE A 60 10.45 -0.06 -10.98
N LEU A 61 9.81 -1.23 -11.00
CA LEU A 61 10.47 -2.54 -11.01
C LEU A 61 10.71 -3.07 -12.43
N GLU A 62 10.37 -2.32 -13.48
CA GLU A 62 10.57 -2.74 -14.87
C GLU A 62 12.04 -2.59 -15.30
N ASN A 63 12.54 -3.59 -16.05
CA ASN A 63 13.78 -3.46 -16.79
C ASN A 63 13.59 -2.63 -18.08
N PRO A 64 14.67 -2.16 -18.73
CA PRO A 64 14.58 -1.36 -19.97
C PRO A 64 13.82 -2.04 -21.12
N ASP A 65 13.78 -3.37 -21.16
CA ASP A 65 13.06 -4.17 -22.16
C ASP A 65 11.61 -4.52 -21.73
N GLN A 66 11.17 -4.04 -20.56
CA GLN A 66 9.85 -4.31 -19.96
C GLN A 66 9.00 -3.05 -19.77
N LEU A 67 9.43 -1.91 -20.33
CA LEU A 67 8.78 -0.63 -20.10
C LEU A 67 7.30 -0.65 -20.53
N GLY A 68 6.42 -0.38 -19.57
CA GLY A 68 4.97 -0.37 -19.75
C GLY A 68 4.28 -1.72 -19.53
N LEU A 69 5.01 -2.80 -19.22
CA LEU A 69 4.41 -4.11 -19.00
C LEU A 69 3.57 -4.20 -17.73
N ALA A 70 3.91 -3.47 -16.66
CA ALA A 70 3.10 -3.46 -15.44
C ALA A 70 1.70 -2.88 -15.72
N HIS A 71 1.63 -1.78 -16.44
CA HIS A 71 0.37 -1.19 -16.89
C HIS A 71 -0.33 -2.09 -17.91
N PHE A 72 0.38 -2.67 -18.87
CA PHE A 72 -0.21 -3.60 -19.83
C PHE A 72 -0.81 -4.84 -19.13
N ALA A 73 -0.14 -5.39 -18.12
CA ALA A 73 -0.63 -6.52 -17.34
C ALA A 73 -1.92 -6.17 -16.57
N GLU A 74 -2.05 -4.95 -16.05
CA GLU A 74 -3.30 -4.45 -15.46
C GLU A 74 -4.46 -4.53 -16.46
N HIS A 75 -4.27 -4.03 -17.69
CA HIS A 75 -5.29 -4.14 -18.74
C HIS A 75 -5.63 -5.59 -19.05
N MET A 76 -4.62 -6.46 -19.16
CA MET A 76 -4.84 -7.87 -19.49
C MET A 76 -5.65 -8.62 -18.43
N ALA A 77 -5.66 -8.17 -17.17
CA ALA A 77 -6.52 -8.75 -16.13
C ALA A 77 -8.02 -8.63 -16.45
N PHE A 78 -8.40 -7.70 -17.33
CA PHE A 78 -9.77 -7.50 -17.80
C PHE A 78 -10.04 -8.08 -19.19
N ASN A 79 -9.02 -8.59 -19.88
CA ASN A 79 -9.15 -9.20 -21.21
C ASN A 79 -9.44 -10.72 -21.15
N GLY A 80 -9.91 -11.21 -20.01
CA GLY A 80 -10.31 -12.60 -19.80
C GLY A 80 -9.45 -13.34 -18.78
N THR A 81 -10.06 -14.33 -18.16
CA THR A 81 -9.46 -15.25 -17.19
C THR A 81 -9.73 -16.69 -17.61
N ALA A 82 -9.08 -17.66 -16.95
CA ALA A 82 -9.30 -19.07 -17.26
C ALA A 82 -10.77 -19.49 -17.17
N GLU A 83 -11.49 -18.98 -16.15
CA GLU A 83 -12.91 -19.31 -15.91
C GLU A 83 -13.87 -18.38 -16.68
N PHE A 84 -13.42 -17.19 -17.05
CA PHE A 84 -14.19 -16.19 -17.78
C PHE A 84 -13.39 -15.72 -19.00
N PRO A 85 -13.36 -16.49 -20.10
CA PRO A 85 -12.67 -16.09 -21.33
C PRO A 85 -13.28 -14.80 -21.91
N GLU A 86 -12.48 -14.08 -22.70
CA GLU A 86 -12.81 -12.78 -23.30
C GLU A 86 -14.25 -12.74 -23.84
N GLN A 87 -15.00 -11.68 -23.50
CA GLN A 87 -16.32 -11.44 -24.10
C GLN A 87 -16.09 -10.91 -25.52
N ALA A 88 -16.41 -11.74 -26.52
CA ALA A 88 -16.39 -11.37 -27.93
C ALA A 88 -17.37 -10.25 -28.27
#